data_AF-A0A1I5USK6-F1
#
_entry.id   AF-A0A1I5USK6-F1
#
_cell.length_a   1.000
_cell.length_b   1.000
_cell.length_c   1.000
_cell.angle_alpha   90.00
_cell.angle_beta   90.00
_cell.angle_gamma   90.00
#
_symmetry.space_group_name_H-M   'P 1'
#
loop_
_entity.id
_entity.type
_entity.pdbx_description
1 polymer ?
#
loop_
_entity_poly.entity_id
_entity_poly.type
_entity_poly.pdbx_seq_one_letter_code
_entity_poly.pdbx_strand_id
1 'polypeptide(L)'
;MTTEPDACAVAHGEVEEPPAERTLVAVFASPVARYLLRYAADLGYRAVLFEPDEARASDAPDGVEVRTTAPAPGADADVVVTDHHRPELGTVLRAALATPTRWVGVLGNPRHPGPHGEALRGLGVSEPDIARVHRPVGLNIGSRTPAEIAIATLAGLVADRNGRPGGFEF
;
A
#
# COMPACT_ATOMS: atom_id res chain seq x y z
N MET A 1 3.34 18.71 -20.42
CA MET A 1 2.40 19.53 -19.64
C MET A 1 1.02 18.93 -19.85
N THR A 2 0.77 17.80 -19.19
CA THR A 2 -0.52 17.12 -19.21
C THR A 2 -1.42 17.86 -18.22
N THR A 3 -2.49 18.45 -18.73
CA THR A 3 -3.53 19.11 -17.94
C THR A 3 -4.16 18.06 -17.04
N GLU A 4 -4.07 18.22 -15.72
CA GLU A 4 -4.83 17.37 -14.80
C GLU A 4 -6.32 17.50 -15.14
N PRO A 5 -7.06 16.39 -15.23
CA PRO A 5 -8.50 16.46 -15.47
C PRO A 5 -9.17 17.26 -14.34
N ASP A 6 -10.16 18.08 -14.70
CA ASP A 6 -10.94 18.85 -13.73
C ASP A 6 -11.59 17.88 -12.74
N ALA A 7 -11.16 17.95 -11.48
CA ALA A 7 -11.67 17.09 -10.41
C ALA A 7 -13.18 17.21 -10.22
N CYS A 8 -13.77 18.37 -10.57
CA CYS A 8 -15.22 18.59 -10.56
C CYS A 8 -15.91 17.72 -11.63
N ALA A 9 -15.38 17.72 -12.85
CA ALA A 9 -15.91 16.95 -13.97
C ALA A 9 -15.78 15.43 -13.76
N VAL A 10 -14.68 14.95 -13.15
CA VAL A 10 -14.52 13.54 -12.74
C VAL A 10 -15.54 13.16 -11.66
N ALA A 11 -15.74 14.00 -10.64
CA ALA A 11 -16.71 13.76 -9.58
C ALA A 11 -18.16 13.71 -10.09
N HIS A 12 -18.46 14.41 -11.19
CA HIS A 12 -19.77 14.39 -11.86
C HIS A 12 -19.88 13.34 -12.98
N GLY A 13 -18.82 12.55 -13.23
CA GLY A 13 -18.80 11.51 -14.27
C GLY A 13 -18.81 12.06 -15.70
N GLU A 14 -18.49 13.33 -15.89
CA GLU A 14 -18.43 14.01 -17.20
C GLU A 14 -17.14 13.67 -17.96
N VAL A 15 -16.13 13.16 -17.25
CA VAL A 15 -14.86 12.70 -17.79
C VAL A 15 -14.55 11.31 -17.22
N GLU A 16 -14.26 10.35 -18.10
CA GLU A 16 -13.79 9.02 -17.71
C GLU A 16 -12.36 9.13 -17.14
N GLU A 17 -12.15 8.61 -15.93
CA GLU A 17 -10.83 8.64 -15.29
C GLU A 17 -9.87 7.77 -16.13
N PRO A 18 -8.73 8.29 -16.60
CA PRO A 18 -7.81 7.50 -17.39
C PRO A 18 -7.36 6.27 -16.58
N PRO A 19 -7.21 5.09 -17.23
CA PRO A 19 -6.87 3.86 -16.51
C PRO A 19 -5.58 4.09 -15.71
N ALA A 20 -5.63 3.86 -14.40
CA ALA A 20 -4.48 4.21 -13.58
C ALA A 20 -3.33 3.27 -13.90
N GLU A 21 -2.20 3.83 -14.34
CA GLU A 21 -0.90 3.14 -14.36
C GLU A 21 -0.40 2.80 -12.94
N ARG A 22 -1.17 3.17 -11.91
CA ARG A 22 -0.87 3.04 -10.50
C ARG A 22 -1.11 1.60 -10.06
N THR A 23 -0.10 0.99 -9.46
CA THR A 23 -0.21 -0.36 -8.89
C THR A 23 -0.25 -0.25 -7.36
N LEU A 24 -1.18 -0.95 -6.72
CA LEU A 24 -1.14 -1.17 -5.27
C LEU A 24 -0.83 -2.64 -5.00
N VAL A 25 0.30 -2.90 -4.36
CA VAL A 25 0.69 -4.23 -3.89
C VAL A 25 0.39 -4.32 -2.39
N ALA A 26 -0.62 -5.10 -2.01
CA ALA A 26 -0.78 -5.51 -0.62
C ALA A 26 0.07 -6.77 -0.39
N VAL A 27 0.92 -6.73 0.63
CA VAL A 27 1.73 -7.88 1.02
C VAL A 27 1.12 -8.57 2.22
N PHE A 28 1.04 -9.90 2.11
CA PHE A 28 0.37 -10.85 2.96
C PHE A 28 -1.15 -10.74 2.93
N ALA A 29 -1.81 -11.89 2.83
CA ALA A 29 -3.25 -12.01 2.91
C ALA A 29 -3.69 -11.69 4.35
N SER A 30 -4.61 -10.73 4.48
CA SER A 30 -5.20 -10.32 5.74
C SER A 30 -6.60 -9.75 5.51
N PRO A 31 -7.44 -9.63 6.56
CA PRO A 31 -8.71 -8.93 6.43
C PRO A 31 -8.55 -7.50 5.91
N VAL A 32 -7.48 -6.79 6.29
CA VAL A 32 -7.20 -5.44 5.77
C VAL A 32 -6.84 -5.48 4.30
N ALA A 33 -5.96 -6.40 3.87
CA ALA A 33 -5.59 -6.55 2.46
C ALA A 33 -6.80 -6.78 1.56
N ARG A 34 -7.77 -7.59 1.99
CA ARG A 34 -9.02 -7.84 1.25
C ARG A 34 -9.80 -6.56 0.96
N TYR A 35 -10.01 -5.71 1.98
CA TYR A 35 -10.69 -4.42 1.77
C TYR A 35 -9.84 -3.43 1.01
N LEU A 36 -8.54 -3.37 1.33
CA LEU A 36 -7.58 -2.46 0.71
C LEU A 36 -7.52 -2.67 -0.80
N LEU A 37 -7.38 -3.91 -1.26
CA LEU A 37 -7.28 -4.23 -2.70
C LEU A 37 -8.60 -3.99 -3.44
N ARG A 38 -9.74 -4.30 -2.81
CA ARG A 38 -11.07 -3.99 -3.37
C ARG A 38 -11.23 -2.49 -3.59
N TYR A 39 -11.05 -1.69 -2.53
CA TYR A 39 -11.21 -0.24 -2.61
C TYR A 39 -10.16 0.41 -3.51
N ALA A 40 -8.95 -0.15 -3.59
CA ALA A 40 -7.94 0.31 -4.53
C ALA A 40 -8.37 0.11 -5.98
N ALA A 41 -8.96 -1.04 -6.31
CA ALA A 41 -9.51 -1.28 -7.64
C ALA A 41 -10.64 -0.28 -7.97
N ASP A 42 -11.52 0.02 -7.01
CA ASP A 42 -12.55 1.06 -7.16
C ASP A 42 -11.95 2.48 -7.37
N LEU A 43 -10.74 2.73 -6.85
CA LEU A 43 -9.95 3.96 -7.09
C LEU A 43 -9.07 3.88 -8.35
N GLY A 44 -9.28 2.88 -9.20
CA GLY A 44 -8.57 2.70 -10.47
C GLY A 44 -7.19 2.04 -10.39
N TYR A 45 -6.72 1.62 -9.22
CA TYR A 45 -5.42 0.94 -9.10
C TYR A 45 -5.44 -0.46 -9.74
N ARG A 46 -4.32 -0.86 -10.34
CA ARG A 46 -4.02 -2.29 -10.52
C ARG A 46 -3.73 -2.91 -9.15
N ALA A 47 -4.69 -3.66 -8.63
CA ALA A 47 -4.63 -4.30 -7.32
C ALA A 47 -3.90 -5.66 -7.39
N VAL A 48 -2.81 -5.79 -6.62
CA VAL A 48 -1.98 -7.00 -6.56
C VAL A 48 -1.88 -7.48 -5.11
N LEU A 49 -2.21 -8.74 -4.86
CA LEU A 49 -1.87 -9.44 -3.62
C LEU A 49 -0.56 -10.18 -3.81
N PHE A 50 0.45 -9.89 -2.98
CA PHE A 50 1.63 -10.74 -2.84
C PHE A 50 1.53 -11.55 -1.54
N GLU A 51 1.36 -12.86 -1.66
CA GLU A 51 1.28 -13.81 -0.54
C GLU A 51 2.13 -15.05 -0.87
N PRO A 52 3.32 -15.22 -0.26
CA PRO A 52 4.19 -16.36 -0.54
C PRO A 52 3.62 -17.72 -0.09
N ASP A 53 2.66 -17.73 0.84
CA ASP A 53 1.97 -18.94 1.27
C ASP A 53 0.78 -19.26 0.35
N GLU A 54 0.93 -20.26 -0.53
CA GLU A 54 -0.11 -20.62 -1.52
C GLU A 54 -1.47 -20.93 -0.90
N ALA A 55 -1.50 -21.51 0.31
CA ALA A 55 -2.74 -21.85 1.00
C ALA A 55 -3.49 -20.62 1.52
N ARG A 56 -2.79 -19.50 1.76
CA ARG A 56 -3.41 -18.22 2.11
C ARG A 56 -3.74 -17.38 0.88
N ALA A 57 -2.96 -17.54 -0.18
CA ALA A 57 -3.16 -16.83 -1.45
C ALA A 57 -4.51 -17.20 -2.11
N SER A 58 -5.01 -18.42 -1.87
CA SER A 58 -6.33 -18.88 -2.36
C SER A 58 -7.52 -18.13 -1.76
N ASP A 59 -7.35 -17.44 -0.63
CA ASP A 59 -8.41 -16.65 0.02
C ASP A 59 -8.51 -15.21 -0.53
N ALA A 60 -7.83 -14.90 -1.64
CA ALA A 60 -7.84 -13.58 -2.24
C ALA A 60 -9.25 -13.15 -2.72
N PRO A 61 -9.55 -11.84 -2.77
CA PRO A 61 -10.78 -11.36 -3.39
C PRO A 61 -10.79 -11.60 -4.91
N ASP A 62 -11.99 -11.79 -5.48
CA ASP A 62 -12.17 -11.88 -6.92
C ASP A 62 -11.67 -10.61 -7.63
N GLY A 63 -11.08 -10.77 -8.82
CA GLY A 63 -10.57 -9.66 -9.64
C GLY A 63 -9.23 -9.08 -9.19
N VAL A 64 -8.61 -9.62 -8.14
CA VAL A 64 -7.27 -9.24 -7.68
C VAL A 64 -6.21 -10.11 -8.36
N GLU A 65 -5.13 -9.50 -8.84
CA GLU A 65 -3.96 -10.23 -9.31
C GLU A 65 -3.20 -10.84 -8.12
N VAL A 66 -3.08 -12.17 -8.07
CA VAL A 66 -2.40 -12.87 -6.98
C VAL A 66 -1.00 -13.33 -7.41
N ARG A 67 -0.01 -13.09 -6.56
CA ARG A 67 1.39 -13.51 -6.76
C ARG A 67 1.89 -14.25 -5.52
N THR A 68 2.51 -15.40 -5.73
CA THR A 68 3.20 -16.19 -4.68
C THR A 68 4.71 -16.00 -4.72
N THR A 69 5.22 -15.41 -5.79
CA THR A 69 6.60 -14.94 -5.90
C THR A 69 6.64 -13.43 -5.77
N ALA A 70 7.71 -12.91 -5.16
CA ALA A 70 7.84 -11.48 -4.93
C ALA A 70 7.76 -10.71 -6.26
N PRO A 71 6.79 -9.78 -6.41
CA PRO A 71 6.74 -8.94 -7.61
C PRO A 71 7.93 -7.97 -7.62
N ALA A 72 8.32 -7.50 -8.81
CA ALA A 72 9.18 -6.34 -8.97
C ALA A 72 8.29 -5.12 -9.22
N PRO A 73 7.94 -4.32 -8.19
CA PRO A 73 7.02 -3.20 -8.38
C PRO A 73 7.68 -2.12 -9.23
N GLY A 74 6.89 -1.50 -10.12
CA GLY A 74 7.34 -0.39 -10.95
C GLY A 74 7.50 0.91 -10.16
N ALA A 75 7.97 1.95 -10.84
CA ALA A 75 8.22 3.26 -10.22
C ALA A 75 6.97 3.95 -9.65
N ASP A 76 5.78 3.58 -10.13
CA ASP A 76 4.49 4.14 -9.70
C ASP A 76 3.76 3.29 -8.64
N ALA A 77 4.40 2.20 -8.17
CA ALA A 77 3.78 1.26 -7.27
C ALA A 77 3.81 1.69 -5.80
N ASP A 78 2.70 1.45 -5.13
CA ASP A 78 2.53 1.56 -3.68
C ASP A 78 2.57 0.16 -3.07
N VAL A 79 3.46 -0.09 -2.11
CA VAL A 79 3.59 -1.39 -1.42
C VAL A 79 3.17 -1.25 0.04
N VAL A 80 2.15 -1.99 0.45
CA VAL A 80 1.61 -1.97 1.81
C VAL A 80 1.71 -3.36 2.42
N VAL A 81 2.56 -3.52 3.43
CA VAL A 81 2.61 -4.75 4.22
C VAL A 81 1.50 -4.75 5.26
N THR A 82 0.58 -5.71 5.15
CA THR A 82 -0.63 -5.73 5.98
C THR A 82 -0.56 -6.64 7.20
N ASP A 83 0.48 -7.48 7.29
CA ASP A 83 0.79 -8.28 8.47
C ASP A 83 2.29 -8.17 8.83
N HIS A 84 2.58 -7.48 9.93
CA HIS A 84 3.95 -7.25 10.40
C HIS A 84 4.48 -8.31 11.36
N HIS A 85 3.75 -9.41 11.60
CA HIS A 85 4.22 -10.52 12.43
C HIS A 85 4.81 -11.67 11.60
N ARG A 86 4.76 -11.55 10.28
CA ARG A 86 5.27 -12.57 9.36
C ARG A 86 6.80 -12.70 9.46
N PRO A 87 7.35 -13.93 9.53
CA PRO A 87 8.79 -14.15 9.53
C PRO A 87 9.46 -13.62 8.24
N GLU A 88 8.71 -13.54 7.14
CA GLU A 88 9.18 -13.03 5.86
C GLU A 88 9.21 -11.49 5.77
N LEU A 89 8.77 -10.75 6.80
CA LEU A 89 8.66 -9.29 6.78
C LEU A 89 9.93 -8.60 6.26
N GLY A 90 11.10 -8.97 6.81
CA GLY A 90 12.36 -8.35 6.44
C GLY A 90 12.76 -8.64 4.99
N THR A 91 12.60 -9.87 4.52
CA THR A 91 13.00 -10.27 3.16
C THR A 91 12.09 -9.63 2.11
N VAL A 92 10.79 -9.55 2.38
CA VAL A 92 9.81 -8.84 1.56
C VAL A 92 10.14 -7.35 1.45
N LEU A 93 10.35 -6.67 2.59
CA LEU A 93 10.64 -5.25 2.59
C LEU A 93 11.97 -4.94 1.90
N ARG A 94 13.00 -5.76 2.12
CA ARG A 94 14.28 -5.61 1.42
C ARG A 94 14.09 -5.73 -0.10
N ALA A 95 13.28 -6.68 -0.57
CA ALA A 95 13.00 -6.84 -1.99
C ALA A 95 12.27 -5.61 -2.57
N ALA A 96 11.26 -5.08 -1.87
CA ALA A 96 10.57 -3.86 -2.28
C ALA A 96 11.53 -2.64 -2.34
N LEU A 97 12.37 -2.46 -1.32
CA LEU A 97 13.33 -1.34 -1.23
C LEU A 97 14.41 -1.39 -2.32
N ALA A 98 14.74 -2.58 -2.83
CA ALA A 98 15.71 -2.79 -3.91
C ALA A 98 15.16 -2.43 -5.31
N THR A 99 13.91 -2.00 -5.41
CA THR A 99 13.26 -1.57 -6.65
C THR A 99 12.95 -0.08 -6.60
N PRO A 100 12.66 0.59 -7.74
CA PRO A 100 12.28 1.99 -7.77
C PRO A 100 10.86 2.26 -7.22
N THR A 101 10.30 1.40 -6.37
CA THR A 101 8.94 1.53 -5.80
C THR A 101 8.71 2.94 -5.24
N ARG A 102 7.58 3.55 -5.61
CA ARG A 102 7.19 4.91 -5.21
C ARG A 102 7.11 5.06 -3.69
N TRP A 103 6.44 4.10 -3.05
CA TRP A 103 6.05 4.19 -1.65
C TRP A 103 6.00 2.81 -1.01
N VAL A 104 6.57 2.66 0.19
CA VAL A 104 6.59 1.39 0.93
C VAL A 104 6.19 1.64 2.37
N GLY A 105 5.20 0.91 2.89
CA GLY A 105 4.76 1.08 4.28
C GLY A 105 4.33 -0.21 4.93
N VAL A 106 4.32 -0.19 6.26
CA VAL A 106 3.98 -1.36 7.09
C VAL A 106 2.89 -0.96 8.06
N LEU A 107 1.72 -1.61 7.95
CA LEU A 107 0.64 -1.44 8.91
C LEU A 107 1.11 -1.80 10.32
N GLY A 108 0.68 -1.04 11.32
CA GLY A 108 0.97 -1.34 12.71
C GLY A 108 0.53 -0.23 13.65
N ASN A 109 0.47 -0.55 14.94
CA ASN A 109 0.12 0.43 15.95
C ASN A 109 1.26 1.47 16.09
N PRO A 110 0.98 2.78 15.90
CA PRO A 110 2.01 3.82 16.02
C PRO A 110 2.60 3.93 17.43
N ARG A 111 1.92 3.39 18.45
CA ARG A 111 2.40 3.39 19.84
C ARG A 111 3.50 2.36 20.10
N HIS A 112 3.75 1.44 19.17
CA HIS A 112 4.77 0.42 19.31
C HIS A 112 5.80 0.52 18.20
N PRO A 113 7.10 0.38 18.52
CA PRO A 113 8.14 0.24 17.52
C PRO A 113 7.78 -0.83 16.49
N GLY A 114 8.04 -0.54 15.22
CA GLY A 114 7.77 -1.51 14.16
C GLY A 114 8.86 -2.56 14.07
N PRO A 115 8.51 -3.85 13.90
CA PRO A 115 9.51 -4.93 13.79
C PRO A 115 10.35 -4.84 12.51
N HIS A 116 9.92 -4.02 11.53
CA HIS A 116 10.61 -3.85 10.25
C HIS A 116 12.05 -3.36 10.40
N GLY A 117 12.33 -2.45 11.35
CA GLY A 117 13.66 -1.86 11.51
C GLY A 117 14.70 -2.91 11.90
N GLU A 118 14.41 -3.72 12.93
CA GLU A 118 15.28 -4.82 13.35
C GLU A 118 15.39 -5.91 12.28
N ALA A 119 14.27 -6.28 11.65
CA ALA A 119 14.25 -7.28 10.59
C ALA A 119 15.12 -6.85 9.39
N LEU A 120 15.07 -5.59 8.99
CA LEU A 120 15.87 -5.05 7.88
C LEU A 120 17.36 -4.90 8.25
N ARG A 121 17.68 -4.45 9.47
CA ARG A 121 19.08 -4.40 9.96
C ARG A 121 19.72 -5.78 9.99
N GLY A 122 18.98 -6.79 10.46
CA GLY A 122 19.43 -8.18 10.46
C GLY A 122 19.76 -8.73 9.06
N LEU A 123 19.24 -8.08 8.01
CA LEU A 123 19.51 -8.40 6.61
C LEU A 123 20.53 -7.46 5.95
N GLY A 124 21.17 -6.58 6.72
CA GLY A 124 22.22 -5.66 6.23
C GLY A 124 21.70 -4.46 5.44
N VAL A 125 20.41 -4.11 5.56
CA VAL A 125 19.84 -2.94 4.89
C VAL A 125 20.30 -1.65 5.58
N SER A 126 20.62 -0.63 4.79
CA SER A 126 21.13 0.65 5.29
C SER A 126 20.06 1.45 6.06
N GLU A 127 20.44 2.23 7.08
CA GLU A 127 19.47 3.10 7.78
C GLU A 127 18.73 4.09 6.84
N PRO A 128 19.39 4.69 5.82
CA PRO A 128 18.68 5.50 4.82
C PRO A 128 17.58 4.73 4.06
N ASP A 129 17.82 3.47 3.71
CA ASP A 129 16.81 2.64 3.05
C ASP A 129 15.69 2.21 4.02
N ILE A 130 16.04 1.89 5.27
CA ILE A 130 15.06 1.58 6.32
C ILE A 130 14.13 2.79 6.55
N ALA A 131 14.67 4.01 6.53
CA ALA A 131 13.91 5.24 6.72
C ALA A 131 12.89 5.52 5.60
N ARG A 132 12.99 4.84 4.44
CA ARG A 132 11.97 4.90 3.37
C ARG A 132 10.70 4.11 3.72
N VAL A 133 10.72 3.28 4.75
CA VAL A 133 9.54 2.49 5.17
C VAL A 133 8.63 3.35 6.04
N HIS A 134 7.43 3.63 5.54
CA HIS A 134 6.45 4.46 6.22
C HIS A 134 5.71 3.69 7.33
N ARG A 135 5.67 4.29 8.52
CA ARG A 135 4.85 3.87 9.67
C ARG A 135 4.60 5.07 10.61
N PRO A 136 3.35 5.38 11.02
CA PRO A 136 2.11 4.71 10.64
C PRO A 136 1.76 4.89 9.16
N VAL A 137 0.82 4.08 8.69
CA VAL A 137 0.27 4.13 7.34
C VAL A 137 -1.14 4.68 7.39
N GLY A 138 -1.46 5.60 6.47
CA GLY A 138 -2.80 6.18 6.33
C GLY A 138 -3.05 7.41 7.18
N LEU A 139 -4.18 8.09 6.92
CA LEU A 139 -4.63 9.25 7.69
C LEU A 139 -5.15 8.83 9.07
N ASN A 140 -4.93 9.68 10.08
CA ASN A 140 -5.46 9.47 11.42
C ASN A 140 -6.95 9.81 11.50
N ILE A 141 -7.80 8.88 11.04
CA ILE A 141 -9.26 8.99 11.10
C ILE A 141 -9.87 8.23 12.28
N GLY A 142 -9.04 7.72 13.21
CA GLY A 142 -9.51 6.89 14.32
C GLY A 142 -10.01 5.50 13.90
N SER A 143 -9.52 4.97 12.77
CA SER A 143 -9.90 3.66 12.22
C SER A 143 -9.67 2.52 13.20
N ARG A 144 -10.63 1.60 13.30
CA ARG A 144 -10.61 0.41 14.17
C ARG A 144 -10.90 -0.89 13.44
N THR A 145 -11.72 -0.85 12.39
CA THR A 145 -12.08 -2.05 11.61
C THR A 145 -11.17 -2.24 10.40
N PRO A 146 -11.06 -3.45 9.83
CA PRO A 146 -10.25 -3.67 8.63
C PRO A 146 -10.62 -2.77 7.45
N ALA A 147 -11.92 -2.53 7.24
CA ALA A 147 -12.41 -1.63 6.20
C ALA A 147 -12.03 -0.17 6.47
N GLU A 148 -12.15 0.31 7.71
CA GLU A 148 -11.73 1.67 8.08
C GLU A 148 -10.21 1.84 7.93
N ILE A 149 -9.42 0.84 8.30
CA ILE A 149 -7.95 0.87 8.14
C ILE A 149 -7.57 0.93 6.65
N ALA A 150 -8.27 0.18 5.80
CA ALA A 150 -8.10 0.24 4.35
C ALA A 150 -8.42 1.64 3.80
N ILE A 151 -9.54 2.25 4.21
CA ILE A 151 -9.90 3.62 3.82
C ILE A 151 -8.83 4.62 4.29
N ALA A 152 -8.42 4.53 5.56
CA ALA A 152 -7.37 5.39 6.12
C ALA A 152 -6.07 5.29 5.31
N THR A 153 -5.67 4.07 4.96
CA THR A 153 -4.48 3.76 4.16
C THR A 153 -4.57 4.40 2.78
N LEU A 154 -5.66 4.16 2.04
CA LEU A 154 -5.85 4.71 0.69
C LEU A 154 -5.93 6.24 0.71
N ALA A 155 -6.66 6.82 1.65
CA ALA A 155 -6.72 8.27 1.80
C ALA A 155 -5.33 8.87 2.05
N GLY A 156 -4.48 8.19 2.84
CA GLY A 156 -3.10 8.60 3.06
C GLY A 156 -2.24 8.50 1.80
N LEU A 157 -2.37 7.42 1.03
CA LEU A 157 -1.65 7.25 -0.24
C LEU A 157 -2.05 8.31 -1.27
N VAL A 158 -3.33 8.64 -1.36
CA VAL A 158 -3.85 9.71 -2.24
C VAL A 158 -3.32 11.08 -1.78
N ALA A 159 -3.37 11.37 -0.48
CA ALA A 159 -2.85 12.62 0.07
C ALA A 159 -1.35 12.78 -0.19
N ASP A 160 -0.55 11.75 0.10
CA ASP A 160 0.89 11.70 -0.15
C ASP A 160 1.22 11.96 -1.62
N ARG A 161 0.53 11.26 -2.53
CA ARG A 161 0.71 11.42 -3.98
C ARG A 161 0.38 12.84 -4.46
N ASN A 162 -0.60 13.49 -3.84
CA ASN A 162 -1.03 14.85 -4.18
C ASN A 162 -0.27 15.94 -3.39
N GLY A 163 0.73 15.57 -2.59
CA GLY A 163 1.48 16.51 -1.74
C GLY A 163 0.61 17.21 -0.69
N ARG A 164 -0.45 16.55 -0.22
CA ARG A 164 -1.39 17.09 0.77
C ARG A 164 -1.16 16.46 2.14
N PRO A 165 -1.33 17.21 3.24
CA PRO A 165 -1.24 16.66 4.59
C PRO A 165 -2.41 15.70 4.92
N GLY A 166 -3.52 15.82 4.19
CA GLY A 166 -4.81 15.22 4.55
C GLY A 166 -5.48 15.93 5.73
N GLY A 167 -6.76 15.64 5.95
CA GLY A 167 -7.56 16.26 7.03
C GLY A 167 -8.58 17.27 6.52
N PHE A 168 -9.02 18.16 7.41
CA PHE A 168 -10.06 19.17 7.12
C PHE A 168 -9.49 20.55 6.77
N GLU A 169 -8.17 20.64 6.59
CA GLU A 169 -7.46 21.87 6.19
C GLU A 169 -7.15 21.79 4.68
N PHE A 170 -7.50 22.83 3.92
CA PHE A 170 -7.51 22.86 2.45
C PHE A 170 -6.41 23.76 1.86
#